data_AF-A0A958ZPA1-F1
#
_entry.id   AF-A0A958ZPA1-F1
#
_cell.length_a   1.000
_cell.length_b   1.000
_cell.length_c   1.000
_cell.angle_alpha   90.00
_cell.angle_beta   90.00
_cell.angle_gamma   90.00
#
_symmetry.space_group_name_H-M   'P 1'
#
loop_
_entity.id
_entity.type
_entity.pdbx_description
1 polymer ?
#
loop_
_entity_poly.entity_id
_entity_poly.type
_entity_poly.pdbx_seq_one_letter_code
_entity_poly.pdbx_strand_id
1 'polypeptide(L)'
;SALLEVLDPEQNNNFHDNYLEIGYDLSKVLFVATTNSLNTIQPALLDRMEIINLSGYTIEEKVEIAKKHLIAKQRSAHGLKANQINISNKILEYIIQKYTYESGVRELDRIIASIMRNIAKSIALEEDYEKNITIEQVDAILGKPKYNNDLYTKDLPVGVAVGLAWTPMGGDILFLESAVTKGSAGITLTGNLGTVMKESAT
;
A
#
# COMPACT_ATOMS: atom_id res chain seq x y z
N SER A 1 3.41 28.71 -11.11
CA SER A 1 2.63 29.91 -10.73
C SER A 1 1.13 29.70 -10.71
N ALA A 2 0.49 29.08 -11.72
CA ALA A 2 -0.98 28.97 -11.77
C ALA A 2 -1.65 28.33 -10.53
N LEU A 3 -1.08 27.25 -9.97
CA LEU A 3 -1.65 26.61 -8.77
C LEU A 3 -1.59 27.48 -7.51
N LEU A 4 -0.63 28.41 -7.41
CA LEU A 4 -0.55 29.32 -6.27
C LEU A 4 -1.69 30.34 -6.34
N GLU A 5 -1.99 30.88 -7.51
CA GLU A 5 -3.10 31.82 -7.73
C GLU A 5 -4.46 31.20 -7.38
N VAL A 6 -4.66 29.92 -7.73
CA VAL A 6 -5.90 29.19 -7.43
C VAL A 6 -6.06 28.90 -5.93
N LEU A 7 -4.97 28.57 -5.25
CA LEU A 7 -5.00 28.12 -3.85
C LEU A 7 -4.83 29.27 -2.86
N ASP A 8 -4.39 30.45 -3.31
CA ASP A 8 -4.25 31.62 -2.45
C ASP A 8 -5.64 32.22 -2.16
N PRO A 9 -6.09 32.24 -0.88
CA PRO A 9 -7.38 32.82 -0.52
C PRO A 9 -7.52 34.31 -0.90
N GLU A 10 -6.41 35.02 -1.10
CA GLU A 10 -6.43 36.43 -1.50
C GLU A 10 -6.62 36.63 -3.01
N GLN A 11 -6.34 35.61 -3.83
CA GLN A 11 -6.37 35.71 -5.31
C GLN A 11 -7.45 34.84 -5.95
N ASN A 12 -7.93 33.81 -5.26
CA ASN A 12 -8.86 32.83 -5.83
C ASN A 12 -10.25 33.39 -6.16
N ASN A 13 -10.60 34.60 -5.70
CA ASN A 13 -11.86 35.28 -6.01
C ASN A 13 -11.94 35.84 -7.44
N ASN A 14 -10.80 35.97 -8.13
CA ASN A 14 -10.71 36.48 -9.49
C ASN A 14 -9.60 35.74 -10.27
N PHE A 15 -9.68 34.42 -10.28
CA PHE A 15 -8.75 33.57 -11.02
C PHE A 15 -8.87 33.84 -12.52
N HIS A 16 -7.75 34.12 -13.19
CA HIS A 16 -7.72 34.39 -14.62
C HIS A 16 -7.42 33.12 -15.43
N ASP A 17 -8.34 32.75 -16.32
CA ASP A 17 -8.13 31.67 -17.28
C ASP A 17 -7.78 32.24 -18.67
N ASN A 18 -6.69 31.74 -19.27
CA ASN A 18 -6.18 32.24 -20.55
C ASN A 18 -7.09 31.90 -21.75
N TYR A 19 -7.96 30.90 -21.66
CA TYR A 19 -8.86 30.53 -22.76
C TYR A 19 -10.16 31.31 -22.69
N LEU A 20 -10.68 31.50 -21.47
CA LEU A 20 -11.95 32.19 -21.24
C LEU A 20 -11.79 33.71 -21.13
N GLU A 21 -10.57 34.19 -20.85
CA GLU A 21 -10.19 35.61 -20.70
C GLU A 21 -11.08 36.41 -19.72
N ILE A 22 -11.79 35.71 -18.84
CA ILE A 22 -12.65 36.28 -17.80
C ILE A 22 -12.23 35.76 -16.43
N GLY A 23 -12.42 36.60 -15.40
CA GLY A 23 -12.15 36.25 -14.02
C GLY A 23 -13.23 35.35 -13.42
N TYR A 24 -12.82 34.31 -12.71
CA TYR A 24 -13.70 33.36 -12.00
C TYR A 24 -13.51 33.44 -10.48
N ASP A 25 -14.61 33.37 -9.76
CA ASP A 25 -14.61 33.26 -8.31
C ASP A 25 -14.56 31.79 -7.86
N LEU A 26 -13.41 31.38 -7.31
CA LEU A 26 -13.14 30.07 -6.72
C LEU A 26 -13.10 30.10 -5.19
N SER A 27 -13.44 31.23 -4.54
CA SER A 27 -13.33 31.41 -3.08
C SER A 27 -14.16 30.43 -2.25
N LYS A 28 -15.23 29.88 -2.85
CA LYS A 28 -16.13 28.90 -2.20
C LYS A 28 -15.87 27.45 -2.61
N VAL A 29 -14.79 27.19 -3.32
CA VAL A 29 -14.42 25.84 -3.75
C VAL A 29 -13.55 25.18 -2.68
N LEU A 30 -13.92 23.97 -2.27
CA LEU A 30 -13.08 23.14 -1.41
C LEU A 30 -12.03 22.42 -2.26
N PHE A 31 -10.76 22.73 -2.04
CA PHE A 31 -9.65 22.04 -2.68
C PHE A 31 -9.14 20.91 -1.82
N VAL A 32 -8.98 19.72 -2.43
CA VAL A 32 -8.38 18.55 -1.78
C VAL A 32 -7.28 18.01 -2.69
N ALA A 33 -6.05 17.98 -2.18
CA ALA A 33 -4.89 17.43 -2.88
C ALA A 33 -4.41 16.14 -2.17
N THR A 34 -3.83 15.23 -2.93
CA THR A 34 -3.24 13.99 -2.40
C THR A 34 -1.80 13.86 -2.88
N THR A 35 -0.91 13.38 -2.00
CA THR A 35 0.48 13.07 -2.33
C THR A 35 0.97 11.87 -1.51
N ASN A 36 1.89 11.09 -2.08
CA ASN A 36 2.58 10.02 -1.36
C ASN A 36 3.89 10.50 -0.71
N SER A 37 4.40 11.68 -1.11
CA SER A 37 5.65 12.24 -0.59
C SER A 37 5.58 13.77 -0.61
N LEU A 38 5.91 14.39 0.52
CA LEU A 38 5.97 15.85 0.64
C LEU A 38 7.24 16.43 -0.01
N ASN A 39 8.30 15.62 -0.17
CA ASN A 39 9.61 16.08 -0.63
C ASN A 39 9.61 16.63 -2.06
N THR A 40 8.62 16.24 -2.87
CA THR A 40 8.48 16.68 -4.26
C THR A 40 7.59 17.90 -4.41
N ILE A 41 6.92 18.34 -3.34
CA ILE A 41 5.98 19.47 -3.38
C ILE A 41 6.74 20.77 -3.12
N GLN A 42 6.42 21.82 -3.88
CA GLN A 42 7.02 23.13 -3.70
C GLN A 42 6.64 23.70 -2.32
N PRO A 43 7.61 24.22 -1.53
CA PRO A 43 7.34 24.74 -0.19
C PRO A 43 6.22 25.79 -0.14
N ALA A 44 6.16 26.68 -1.14
CA ALA A 44 5.14 27.73 -1.21
C ALA A 44 3.69 27.21 -1.30
N LEU A 45 3.50 25.99 -1.81
CA LEU A 45 2.20 25.32 -1.83
C LEU A 45 1.89 24.68 -0.47
N LEU A 46 2.89 24.09 0.18
CA LEU A 46 2.74 23.47 1.49
C LEU A 46 2.33 24.50 2.56
N ASP A 47 2.88 25.71 2.50
CA ASP A 47 2.54 26.80 3.43
C ASP A 47 1.08 27.25 3.33
N ARG A 48 0.40 26.95 2.20
CA ARG A 48 -1.00 27.30 1.92
C ARG A 48 -1.95 26.12 2.07
N MET A 49 -1.47 24.98 2.57
CA MET A 49 -2.25 23.75 2.70
C MET A 49 -2.24 23.25 4.14
N GLU A 50 -3.36 22.67 4.56
CA GLU A 50 -3.40 21.86 5.77
C GLU A 50 -2.98 20.42 5.42
N ILE A 51 -1.94 19.91 6.09
CA ILE A 51 -1.41 18.56 5.84
C ILE A 51 -2.08 17.57 6.79
N ILE A 52 -2.87 16.66 6.22
CA ILE A 52 -3.48 15.54 6.93
C ILE A 52 -2.71 14.26 6.58
N ASN A 53 -2.01 13.70 7.57
CA ASN A 53 -1.26 12.46 7.39
C ASN A 53 -2.18 11.25 7.53
N LEU A 54 -2.16 10.37 6.54
CA LEU A 54 -2.87 9.10 6.56
C LEU A 54 -1.87 7.96 6.76
N SER A 55 -2.02 7.21 7.85
CA SER A 55 -1.23 6.01 8.10
C SER A 55 -1.75 4.82 7.31
N GLY A 56 -0.91 3.79 7.19
CA GLY A 56 -1.34 2.48 6.71
C GLY A 56 -2.32 1.80 7.67
N TYR A 57 -2.83 0.64 7.23
CA TYR A 57 -3.80 -0.15 7.98
C TYR A 57 -3.15 -1.36 8.64
N THR A 58 -3.62 -1.73 9.83
CA THR A 58 -3.29 -3.02 10.46
C THR A 58 -3.96 -4.18 9.72
N ILE A 59 -3.56 -5.42 10.01
CA ILE A 59 -4.16 -6.61 9.38
C ILE A 59 -5.67 -6.65 9.70
N GLU A 60 -6.04 -6.37 10.94
CA GLU A 60 -7.42 -6.37 11.42
C GLU A 60 -8.24 -5.29 10.72
N GLU A 61 -7.68 -4.09 10.55
CA GLU A 61 -8.32 -3.01 9.81
C GLU A 61 -8.52 -3.37 8.34
N LYS A 62 -7.52 -3.99 7.69
CA LYS A 62 -7.64 -4.46 6.31
C LYS A 62 -8.71 -5.53 6.15
N VAL A 63 -8.85 -6.45 7.11
CA VAL A 63 -9.92 -7.47 7.12
C VAL A 63 -11.29 -6.78 7.16
N GLU A 64 -11.47 -5.79 8.02
CA GLU A 64 -12.74 -5.06 8.12
C GLU A 64 -13.03 -4.21 6.88
N ILE A 65 -12.03 -3.56 6.30
CA ILE A 65 -12.16 -2.84 5.02
C ILE A 65 -12.55 -3.81 3.89
N ALA A 66 -11.93 -4.99 3.84
CA ALA A 66 -12.25 -6.00 2.84
C ALA A 66 -13.71 -6.45 2.94
N LYS A 67 -14.19 -6.73 4.16
CA LYS A 67 -15.58 -7.16 4.40
C LYS A 67 -16.60 -6.09 4.10
N LYS A 68 -16.39 -4.87 4.59
CA LYS A 68 -17.34 -3.76 4.47
C LYS A 68 -17.40 -3.19 3.06
N HIS A 69 -16.26 -3.18 2.35
CA HIS A 69 -16.14 -2.45 1.09
C HIS A 69 -15.65 -3.32 -0.07
N LEU A 70 -14.48 -3.97 0.04
CA LEU A 70 -13.83 -4.59 -1.13
C LEU A 70 -14.60 -5.79 -1.67
N ILE A 71 -15.08 -6.69 -0.81
CA ILE A 71 -15.83 -7.88 -1.23
C ILE A 71 -17.11 -7.46 -1.94
N ALA A 72 -17.88 -6.53 -1.38
CA ALA A 72 -19.12 -6.05 -1.98
C ALA A 72 -18.86 -5.37 -3.34
N LYS A 73 -17.82 -4.53 -3.41
CA LYS A 73 -17.37 -3.86 -4.64
C LYS A 73 -16.97 -4.88 -5.72
N GLN A 74 -16.08 -5.81 -5.40
CA GLN A 74 -15.57 -6.78 -6.35
C GLN A 74 -16.63 -7.78 -6.79
N ARG A 75 -17.51 -8.20 -5.89
CA ARG A 75 -18.67 -9.04 -6.20
C ARG A 75 -19.58 -8.37 -7.23
N SER A 76 -19.92 -7.09 -7.02
CA SER A 76 -20.73 -6.32 -7.97
C SER A 76 -20.03 -6.14 -9.32
N ALA A 77 -18.73 -5.85 -9.31
CA ALA A 77 -17.95 -5.66 -10.53
C ALA A 77 -17.84 -6.92 -11.40
N HIS A 78 -17.91 -8.11 -10.78
CA HIS A 78 -17.86 -9.41 -11.48
C HIS A 78 -19.24 -10.08 -11.65
N GLY A 79 -20.33 -9.37 -11.36
CA GLY A 79 -21.69 -9.88 -11.58
C GLY A 79 -22.13 -11.02 -10.65
N LEU A 80 -21.48 -11.19 -9.50
CA LEU A 80 -21.74 -12.28 -8.56
C LEU A 80 -22.84 -11.91 -7.55
N LYS A 81 -23.67 -12.89 -7.17
CA LYS A 81 -24.69 -12.75 -6.11
C LYS A 81 -24.07 -12.97 -4.74
N ALA A 82 -24.66 -12.37 -3.70
CA ALA A 82 -24.14 -12.45 -2.32
C ALA A 82 -24.10 -13.90 -1.79
N ASN A 83 -24.96 -14.77 -2.29
CA ASN A 83 -25.03 -16.17 -1.92
C ASN A 83 -24.09 -17.07 -2.73
N GLN A 84 -23.27 -16.55 -3.64
CA GLN A 84 -22.36 -17.34 -4.47
C GLN A 84 -20.94 -17.41 -3.91
N ILE A 85 -20.57 -16.51 -2.99
CA ILE A 85 -19.23 -16.53 -2.40
C ILE A 85 -19.29 -16.17 -0.91
N ASN A 86 -18.48 -16.86 -0.12
CA ASN A 86 -18.23 -16.54 1.28
C ASN A 86 -16.73 -16.66 1.57
N ILE A 87 -16.13 -15.58 2.08
CA ILE A 87 -14.73 -15.54 2.48
C ILE A 87 -14.69 -15.27 3.98
N SER A 88 -14.15 -16.22 4.74
CA SER A 88 -14.04 -16.07 6.20
C SER A 88 -12.89 -15.13 6.59
N ASN A 89 -12.94 -14.58 7.81
CA ASN A 89 -11.87 -13.70 8.33
C ASN A 89 -10.50 -14.37 8.27
N LYS A 90 -10.40 -15.66 8.64
CA LYS A 90 -9.13 -16.41 8.62
C LYS A 90 -8.51 -16.47 7.22
N ILE A 91 -9.35 -16.57 6.20
CA ILE A 91 -8.90 -16.59 4.80
C ILE A 91 -8.46 -15.20 4.36
N LEU A 92 -9.16 -14.14 4.78
CA LEU A 92 -8.73 -12.76 4.52
C LEU A 92 -7.39 -12.46 5.19
N GLU A 93 -7.21 -12.86 6.44
CA GLU A 93 -5.92 -12.73 7.16
C GLU A 93 -4.81 -13.48 6.43
N TYR A 94 -5.07 -14.71 6.00
CA TYR A 94 -4.12 -15.50 5.20
C TYR A 94 -3.75 -14.80 3.89
N ILE A 95 -4.74 -14.30 3.14
CA ILE A 95 -4.51 -13.55 1.89
C ILE A 95 -3.65 -12.30 2.15
N ILE A 96 -4.01 -11.51 3.16
CA ILE A 96 -3.30 -10.28 3.51
C ILE A 96 -1.84 -10.62 3.84
N GLN A 97 -1.60 -11.62 4.69
CA GLN A 97 -0.24 -11.93 5.15
C GLN A 97 0.64 -12.59 4.08
N LYS A 98 0.08 -13.48 3.25
CA LYS A 98 0.87 -14.33 2.34
C LYS A 98 0.90 -13.82 0.90
N TYR A 99 -0.03 -12.94 0.51
CA TYR A 99 -0.15 -12.45 -0.87
C TYR A 99 -0.07 -10.93 -1.02
N THR A 100 -0.10 -10.14 0.06
CA THR A 100 0.08 -8.68 0.01
C THR A 100 1.32 -8.22 0.77
N TYR A 101 1.96 -7.16 0.28
CA TYR A 101 3.01 -6.44 1.00
C TYR A 101 2.86 -4.93 0.70
N GLU A 102 1.95 -4.29 1.42
CA GLU A 102 1.64 -2.87 1.28
C GLU A 102 1.10 -2.30 2.59
N SER A 103 1.12 -0.99 2.77
CA SER A 103 0.40 -0.30 3.87
C SER A 103 -1.09 -0.11 3.58
N GLY A 104 -1.47 -0.03 2.30
CA GLY A 104 -2.85 0.15 1.84
C GLY A 104 -3.59 -1.17 1.60
N VAL A 105 -4.58 -1.12 0.71
CA VAL A 105 -5.43 -2.26 0.32
C VAL A 105 -5.56 -2.42 -1.20
N ARG A 106 -4.64 -1.84 -1.98
CA ARG A 106 -4.73 -1.84 -3.45
C ARG A 106 -4.45 -3.22 -4.03
N GLU A 107 -3.41 -3.87 -3.55
CA GLU A 107 -3.07 -5.24 -3.92
C GLU A 107 -4.09 -6.22 -3.34
N LEU A 108 -4.58 -5.96 -2.12
CA LEU A 108 -5.71 -6.73 -1.56
C LEU A 108 -6.95 -6.68 -2.46
N ASP A 109 -7.34 -5.51 -2.96
CA ASP A 109 -8.47 -5.34 -3.90
C ASP A 109 -8.25 -6.14 -5.20
N ARG A 110 -7.02 -6.14 -5.73
CA ARG A 110 -6.65 -6.93 -6.92
C ARG A 110 -6.69 -8.43 -6.69
N ILE A 111 -6.22 -8.90 -5.54
CA ILE A 111 -6.25 -10.32 -5.20
C ILE A 111 -7.69 -10.80 -5.03
N ILE A 112 -8.52 -10.04 -4.33
CA ILE A 112 -9.95 -10.35 -4.21
C ILE A 112 -10.58 -10.36 -5.61
N ALA A 113 -10.25 -9.42 -6.50
CA ALA A 113 -10.74 -9.43 -7.87
C ALA A 113 -10.34 -10.71 -8.64
N SER A 114 -9.12 -11.21 -8.46
CA SER A 114 -8.66 -12.46 -9.08
C SER A 114 -9.45 -13.67 -8.61
N ILE A 115 -9.74 -13.76 -7.30
CA ILE A 115 -10.59 -14.82 -6.73
C ILE A 115 -12.01 -14.73 -7.30
N MET A 116 -12.59 -13.53 -7.32
CA MET A 116 -13.94 -13.31 -7.86
C MET A 116 -14.03 -13.67 -9.35
N ARG A 117 -13.00 -13.32 -10.14
CA ARG A 117 -12.93 -13.65 -11.57
C ARG A 117 -12.86 -15.15 -11.81
N ASN A 118 -12.12 -15.89 -10.98
CA ASN A 118 -12.04 -17.35 -11.08
C ASN A 118 -13.42 -17.99 -10.82
N ILE A 119 -14.11 -17.57 -9.77
CA ILE A 119 -15.46 -18.07 -9.44
C ILE A 119 -16.46 -17.70 -10.54
N ALA A 120 -16.40 -16.47 -11.05
CA ALA A 120 -17.25 -16.04 -12.15
C ALA A 120 -17.03 -16.87 -13.42
N LYS A 121 -15.77 -17.26 -13.71
CA LYS A 121 -15.45 -18.18 -14.80
C LYS A 121 -16.09 -19.55 -14.58
N SER A 122 -15.94 -20.16 -13.40
CA SER A 122 -16.53 -21.48 -13.13
C SER A 122 -18.05 -21.47 -13.24
N ILE A 123 -18.71 -20.40 -12.76
CA ILE A 123 -20.17 -20.23 -12.93
C ILE A 123 -20.53 -20.12 -14.41
N ALA A 124 -19.79 -19.34 -15.20
CA ALA A 124 -20.06 -19.15 -16.62
C ALA A 124 -19.83 -20.41 -17.46
N LEU A 125 -18.92 -21.29 -17.03
CA LEU A 125 -18.63 -22.58 -17.66
C LEU A 125 -19.47 -23.73 -17.10
N GLU A 126 -20.37 -23.46 -16.16
CA GLU A 126 -21.18 -24.46 -15.45
C GLU A 126 -20.32 -25.55 -14.77
N GLU A 127 -19.14 -25.17 -14.28
CA GLU A 127 -18.25 -26.02 -13.51
C GLU A 127 -18.63 -26.01 -12.02
N ASP A 128 -18.47 -27.14 -11.35
CA ASP A 128 -18.61 -27.21 -9.89
C ASP A 128 -17.57 -26.33 -9.20
N TYR A 129 -18.03 -25.53 -8.25
CA TYR A 129 -17.18 -24.68 -7.42
C TYR A 129 -17.70 -24.65 -5.98
N GLU A 130 -16.80 -24.42 -5.03
CA GLU A 130 -17.19 -24.26 -3.64
C GLU A 130 -17.47 -22.79 -3.33
N LYS A 131 -18.57 -22.57 -2.62
CA LYS A 131 -18.96 -21.24 -2.16
C LYS A 131 -18.07 -20.71 -1.02
N ASN A 132 -17.63 -21.59 -0.13
CA ASN A 132 -16.80 -21.21 1.01
C ASN A 132 -15.34 -21.38 0.63
N ILE A 133 -14.62 -20.27 0.50
CA ILE A 133 -13.24 -20.32 0.05
C ILE A 133 -12.34 -20.90 1.14
N THR A 134 -11.52 -21.90 0.78
CA THR A 134 -10.50 -22.50 1.66
C THR A 134 -9.08 -22.01 1.30
N ILE A 135 -8.10 -22.32 2.15
CA ILE A 135 -6.69 -21.95 1.91
C ILE A 135 -6.16 -22.63 0.64
N GLU A 136 -6.50 -23.90 0.46
CA GLU A 136 -6.09 -24.71 -0.68
C GLU A 136 -6.61 -24.13 -1.99
N GLN A 137 -7.83 -23.61 -2.00
CA GLN A 137 -8.41 -22.93 -3.14
C GLN A 137 -7.75 -21.58 -3.41
N VAL A 138 -7.44 -20.82 -2.36
CA VAL A 138 -6.67 -19.57 -2.51
C VAL A 138 -5.34 -19.86 -3.20
N ASP A 139 -4.61 -20.88 -2.74
CA ASP A 139 -3.32 -21.26 -3.32
C ASP A 139 -3.47 -21.82 -4.75
N ALA A 140 -4.56 -22.54 -5.04
CA ALA A 140 -4.84 -23.03 -6.40
C ALA A 140 -5.15 -21.88 -7.37
N ILE A 141 -5.85 -20.84 -6.92
CA ILE A 141 -6.26 -19.69 -7.74
C ILE A 141 -5.14 -18.68 -7.90
N LEU A 142 -4.43 -18.36 -6.81
CA LEU A 142 -3.41 -17.30 -6.77
C LEU A 142 -2.00 -17.83 -7.02
N GLY A 143 -1.80 -19.14 -7.00
CA GLY A 143 -0.49 -19.78 -7.01
C GLY A 143 0.12 -19.85 -5.61
N LYS A 144 1.41 -20.15 -5.53
CA LYS A 144 2.11 -20.27 -4.24
C LYS A 144 2.12 -18.93 -3.48
N PRO A 145 2.11 -18.97 -2.12
CA PRO A 145 2.35 -17.80 -1.28
C PRO A 145 3.55 -16.98 -1.74
N LYS A 146 3.36 -15.67 -1.90
CA LYS A 146 4.39 -14.74 -2.39
C LYS A 146 5.30 -14.24 -1.27
N TYR A 147 4.75 -14.09 -0.07
CA TYR A 147 5.43 -13.51 1.07
C TYR A 147 5.48 -14.51 2.22
N ASN A 148 6.61 -14.51 2.92
CA ASN A 148 6.81 -15.34 4.09
C ASN A 148 7.15 -14.49 5.32
N ASN A 149 6.14 -14.23 6.15
CA ASN A 149 6.30 -13.50 7.40
C ASN A 149 6.94 -14.34 8.52
N ASP A 150 7.23 -15.62 8.28
CA ASP A 150 7.86 -16.50 9.28
C ASP A 150 9.36 -16.16 9.47
N LEU A 151 9.91 -15.25 8.65
CA LEU A 151 11.27 -14.71 8.84
C LEU A 151 11.39 -13.87 10.12
N TYR A 152 10.29 -13.31 10.62
CA TYR A 152 10.30 -12.42 11.79
C TYR A 152 10.24 -13.13 13.14
N THR A 153 9.97 -14.44 13.14
CA THR A 153 9.79 -15.27 14.36
C THR A 153 10.87 -16.33 14.57
N LYS A 154 11.91 -16.35 13.73
CA LYS A 154 13.06 -17.24 13.90
C LYS A 154 14.12 -16.63 14.81
N ASP A 155 14.82 -17.48 15.56
CA ASP A 155 16.03 -17.08 16.27
C ASP A 155 17.04 -16.48 15.28
N LEU A 156 17.48 -15.25 15.56
CA LEU A 156 18.45 -14.56 14.73
C LEU A 156 19.82 -15.22 14.88
N PRO A 157 20.53 -15.51 13.78
CA PRO A 157 21.89 -16.00 13.89
C PRO A 157 22.80 -14.91 14.46
N VAL A 158 23.92 -15.34 15.07
CA VAL A 158 24.92 -14.43 15.61
C VAL A 158 25.43 -13.49 14.52
N GLY A 159 25.47 -12.20 14.80
CA GLY A 159 25.88 -11.17 13.86
C GLY A 159 24.73 -10.53 13.06
N VAL A 160 23.47 -10.94 13.29
CA VAL A 160 22.29 -10.35 12.65
C VAL A 160 21.45 -9.56 13.66
N ALA A 161 21.10 -8.33 13.31
CA ALA A 161 20.22 -7.46 14.08
C ALA A 161 19.02 -7.00 13.25
N VAL A 162 17.89 -6.75 13.93
CA VAL A 162 16.67 -6.24 13.29
C VAL A 162 16.66 -4.72 13.37
N GLY A 163 16.52 -4.07 12.22
CA GLY A 163 16.31 -2.63 12.06
C GLY A 163 14.90 -2.34 11.57
N LEU A 164 14.32 -1.24 12.06
CA LEU A 164 13.07 -0.70 11.52
C LEU A 164 13.41 0.45 10.56
N ALA A 165 12.91 0.36 9.34
CA ALA A 165 13.08 1.39 8.34
C ALA A 165 11.74 2.04 8.00
N TRP A 166 11.77 3.34 7.73
CA TRP A 166 10.63 4.02 7.13
C TRP A 166 10.84 4.09 5.62
N THR A 167 9.89 3.55 4.87
CA THR A 167 9.86 3.62 3.40
C THR A 167 8.64 4.44 2.96
N PRO A 168 8.64 4.96 1.72
CA PRO A 168 7.44 5.61 1.16
C PRO A 168 6.20 4.71 1.12
N MET A 169 6.37 3.39 1.21
CA MET A 169 5.27 2.42 1.23
C MET A 169 4.84 2.03 2.65
N GLY A 170 5.48 2.57 3.69
CA GLY A 170 5.23 2.27 5.10
C GLY A 170 6.48 1.84 5.86
N GLY A 171 6.29 1.40 7.10
CA GLY A 171 7.37 0.79 7.88
C GLY A 171 7.80 -0.55 7.28
N ASP A 172 9.10 -0.81 7.29
CA ASP A 172 9.71 -2.04 6.79
C ASP A 172 10.71 -2.57 7.82
N ILE A 173 10.94 -3.88 7.80
CA ILE A 173 11.89 -4.56 8.69
C ILE A 173 13.12 -4.93 7.86
N LEU A 174 14.27 -4.39 8.26
CA LEU A 174 15.56 -4.69 7.65
C LEU A 174 16.37 -5.61 8.56
N PHE A 175 17.07 -6.57 7.98
CA PHE A 175 18.05 -7.39 8.68
C PHE A 175 19.44 -6.83 8.39
N LEU A 176 20.11 -6.37 9.43
CA LEU A 176 21.49 -5.89 9.38
C LEU A 176 22.42 -7.05 9.73
N GLU A 177 23.30 -7.41 8.81
CA GLU A 177 24.20 -8.55 8.97
C GLU A 177 25.65 -8.08 9.12
N SER A 178 26.39 -8.75 10.00
CA SER A 178 27.81 -8.53 10.22
C SER A 178 28.54 -9.87 10.26
N ALA A 179 29.72 -9.90 9.65
CA ALA A 179 30.57 -11.08 9.60
C ALA A 179 32.01 -10.70 9.91
N VAL A 180 32.71 -11.54 10.67
CA VAL A 180 34.11 -11.35 11.04
C VAL A 180 34.98 -12.33 10.24
N THR A 181 35.92 -11.81 9.48
CA THR A 181 36.88 -12.59 8.68
C THR A 181 38.31 -12.34 9.14
N LYS A 182 39.18 -13.36 9.09
CA LYS A 182 40.62 -13.19 9.37
C LYS A 182 41.28 -12.41 8.23
N GLY A 183 41.89 -11.26 8.54
CA GLY A 183 42.52 -10.38 7.54
C GLY A 183 43.09 -9.10 8.17
N SER A 184 43.46 -8.13 7.34
CA SER A 184 43.89 -6.80 7.77
C SER A 184 42.74 -6.04 8.45
N ALA A 185 43.08 -5.16 9.41
CA ALA A 185 42.10 -4.31 10.08
C ALA A 185 41.35 -3.42 9.07
N GLY A 186 40.02 -3.42 9.14
CA GLY A 186 39.15 -2.61 8.30
C GLY A 186 37.69 -3.06 8.38
N ILE A 187 36.75 -2.17 8.07
CA ILE A 187 35.32 -2.45 7.97
C ILE A 187 34.91 -2.26 6.51
N THR A 188 34.29 -3.29 5.92
CA THR A 188 33.71 -3.21 4.59
C THR A 188 32.20 -3.11 4.72
N LEU A 189 31.64 -1.98 4.29
CA LEU A 189 30.19 -1.75 4.31
C LEU A 189 29.59 -2.10 2.94
N THR A 190 28.53 -2.90 2.95
CA THR A 190 27.77 -3.31 1.76
C THR A 190 26.30 -2.92 1.89
N GLY A 191 25.54 -2.99 0.79
CA GLY A 191 24.23 -2.35 0.67
C GLY A 191 24.37 -0.93 0.13
N ASN A 192 23.37 -0.44 -0.61
CA ASN A 192 23.41 0.86 -1.28
C ASN A 192 23.32 2.02 -0.27
N LEU A 193 24.38 2.18 0.52
CA LEU A 193 24.46 3.09 1.66
C LEU A 193 24.89 4.49 1.21
N GLY A 194 24.12 5.48 1.62
CA GLY A 194 24.50 6.89 1.51
C GLY A 194 25.68 7.24 2.42
N THR A 195 26.25 8.43 2.23
CA THR A 195 27.39 8.93 3.01
C THR A 195 27.11 8.97 4.51
N VAL A 196 25.92 9.43 4.92
CA VAL A 196 25.49 9.50 6.32
C VAL A 196 25.53 8.13 7.02
N MET A 197 25.13 7.08 6.32
CA MET A 197 25.14 5.71 6.87
C MET A 197 26.57 5.17 7.00
N LYS A 198 27.48 5.55 6.07
CA LYS A 198 28.89 5.17 6.15
C LYS A 198 29.59 5.83 7.33
N GLU A 199 29.29 7.10 7.58
CA GLU A 199 29.78 7.83 8.75
C GLU A 199 29.23 7.27 10.06
N SER A 200 27.96 6.84 10.09
CA SER A 200 27.36 6.27 11.30
C SER A 200 27.91 4.90 11.68
N ALA A 201 28.46 4.16 10.71
CA ALA A 201 28.99 2.81 10.89
C ALA A 201 30.50 2.77 11.16
N THR A 202 31.19 3.89 11.01
CA THR A 202 32.65 4.04 11.20
C THR A 202 32.95 4.75 12.51
#